data_AF-A0A833Z064-F1
#
_entry.id   AF-A0A833Z064-F1
#
_cell.length_a   1.000
_cell.length_b   1.000
_cell.length_c   1.000
_cell.angle_alpha   90.00
_cell.angle_beta   90.00
_cell.angle_gamma   90.00
#
_symmetry.space_group_name_H-M   'P 1'
#
loop_
_entity.id
_entity.type
_entity.pdbx_description
1 polymer ?
#
loop_
_entity_poly.entity_id
_entity_poly.type
_entity_poly.pdbx_seq_one_letter_code
_entity_poly.pdbx_strand_id
1 'polypeptide(L)'
;MEPSPQARVLRCCCCRVFQAYQVKKSLKWTCKVCGEQQSFLRAYGEGSGADCRRHVQKLNLLQARLSETPLRQSQEAEVGAVPL
;
A
#
# COMPACT_ATOMS: atom_id res chain seq x y z
N MET A 1 23.46 23.22 4.63
CA MET A 1 22.61 22.28 3.86
C MET A 1 21.58 21.71 4.83
N GLU A 2 20.37 22.24 4.80
CA GLU A 2 19.27 21.70 5.62
C GLU A 2 18.81 20.38 4.97
N PRO A 3 18.71 19.27 5.72
CA PRO A 3 18.31 18.00 5.14
C PRO A 3 16.90 18.14 4.58
N SER A 4 16.77 18.01 3.27
CA SER A 4 15.48 18.05 2.58
C SER A 4 14.53 17.03 3.22
N PRO A 5 13.30 17.42 3.56
CA PRO A 5 12.38 16.54 4.26
C PRO A 5 12.06 15.30 3.42
N GLN A 6 12.49 14.14 3.91
CA GLN A 6 12.19 12.85 3.29
C GLN A 6 10.73 12.46 3.54
N ALA A 7 10.13 11.85 2.54
CA ALA A 7 8.83 11.21 2.64
C ALA A 7 9.00 9.70 2.49
N ARG A 8 8.08 8.97 3.10
CA ARG A 8 7.99 7.51 3.03
C ARG A 8 6.57 7.08 2.74
N VAL A 9 6.44 5.96 2.05
CA VAL A 9 5.16 5.36 1.69
C VAL A 9 4.79 4.33 2.74
N LEU A 10 3.66 4.54 3.39
CA LEU A 10 3.13 3.67 4.44
C LEU A 10 1.86 2.98 3.96
N ARG A 11 1.52 1.86 4.60
CA ARG A 11 0.28 1.11 4.35
C ARG A 11 -0.53 1.02 5.63
N CYS A 12 -1.80 1.39 5.56
CA CYS A 12 -2.75 1.26 6.67
C CYS A 12 -3.04 -0.22 6.96
N CYS A 13 -3.17 -0.64 8.22
CA CYS A 13 -3.59 -2.01 8.56
C CYS A 13 -5.10 -2.23 8.37
N CYS A 14 -5.95 -1.23 8.65
CA CYS A 14 -7.40 -1.36 8.54
C CYS A 14 -7.89 -1.28 7.08
N CYS A 15 -7.78 -0.12 6.43
CA CYS A 15 -8.26 0.06 5.06
C CYS A 15 -7.22 -0.31 3.98
N ARG A 16 -6.05 -0.82 4.37
CA ARG A 16 -4.95 -1.22 3.48
C ARG A 16 -4.38 -0.11 2.59
N VAL A 17 -4.94 1.10 2.58
CA VAL A 17 -4.54 2.19 1.67
C VAL A 17 -3.08 2.62 1.89
N PHE A 18 -2.40 2.92 0.80
CA PHE A 18 -1.07 3.50 0.80
C PHE A 18 -1.13 5.02 0.93
N GLN A 19 -0.24 5.58 1.74
CA GLN A 19 -0.18 7.01 2.04
C GLN A 19 1.27 7.51 2.07
N ALA A 20 1.49 8.72 1.57
CA ALA A 20 2.76 9.40 1.69
C ALA A 20 2.80 10.09 3.06
N TYR A 21 3.75 9.71 3.88
CA TYR A 21 3.97 10.27 5.20
C TYR A 21 5.35 10.89 5.28
N GLN A 22 5.44 12.11 5.77
CA GLN A 22 6.72 12.77 5.99
C GLN A 22 7.45 12.08 7.13
N VAL A 23 8.73 11.77 6.94
CA VAL A 23 9.54 11.11 7.98
C VAL A 23 9.61 12.06 9.19
N LYS A 24 9.09 11.59 10.32
CA LYS A 24 9.14 12.28 11.61
C LYS A 24 9.88 11.39 12.60
N LYS A 25 10.39 12.00 13.67
CA LYS A 25 11.04 11.29 14.79
C LYS A 25 10.10 10.28 15.46
N SER A 26 8.79 10.55 15.43
CA SER A 26 7.76 9.64 15.94
C SER A 26 7.39 8.57 14.89
N LEU A 27 7.33 7.32 15.35
CA LEU A 27 6.88 6.19 14.55
C LEU A 27 5.34 6.06 14.52
N LYS A 28 4.60 6.86 15.29
CA LYS A 28 3.14 6.87 15.27
C LYS A 28 2.62 7.74 14.12
N TRP A 29 1.60 7.25 13.43
CA TRP A 29 0.92 7.97 12.35
C TRP A 29 -0.56 7.59 12.32
N THR A 30 -1.39 8.48 11.77
CA THR A 30 -2.83 8.26 11.66
C THR A 30 -3.21 8.14 10.19
N CYS A 31 -3.99 7.12 9.85
CA CYS A 31 -4.53 6.97 8.51
C CYS A 31 -5.50 8.10 8.19
N LYS A 32 -5.24 8.89 7.15
CA LYS A 32 -6.13 10.00 6.74
C LYS A 32 -7.43 9.53 6.09
N VAL A 33 -7.52 8.25 5.72
CA VAL A 33 -8.71 7.69 5.04
C VAL A 33 -9.68 7.10 6.05
N CYS A 34 -9.21 6.28 6.99
CA CYS A 34 -10.07 5.62 7.98
C CYS A 34 -9.94 6.18 9.40
N GLY A 35 -9.01 7.11 9.66
CA GLY A 35 -8.81 7.72 10.98
C GLY A 35 -8.04 6.84 11.99
N GLU A 36 -7.68 5.61 11.63
CA GLU A 36 -7.02 4.68 12.55
C GLU A 36 -5.60 5.15 12.92
N GLN A 37 -5.28 5.14 14.21
CA GLN A 37 -3.95 5.47 14.71
C GLN A 37 -3.09 4.21 14.77
N GLN A 38 -1.93 4.24 14.10
CA GLN A 38 -1.10 3.05 13.90
C GLN A 38 0.38 3.37 14.11
N SER A 39 1.14 2.32 14.42
CA SER A 39 2.60 2.39 14.39
C SER A 39 3.12 2.18 12.98
N PHE A 40 4.26 2.80 12.69
CA PHE A 40 5.06 2.54 11.52
C PHE A 40 5.65 1.13 11.63
N LEU A 41 5.28 0.25 10.70
CA LEU A 41 5.82 -1.11 10.60
C LEU A 41 6.96 -1.19 9.59
N ARG A 42 6.72 -0.71 8.36
CA ARG A 42 7.71 -0.70 7.28
C ARG A 42 7.41 0.42 6.28
N ALA A 43 8.44 0.90 5.61
CA ALA A 43 8.30 1.77 4.45
C ALA A 43 8.23 0.90 3.18
N TYR A 44 7.28 1.20 2.30
CA TYR A 44 7.15 0.59 0.97
C TYR A 44 7.91 1.35 -0.12
N GLY A 45 8.47 2.51 0.25
CA GLY A 45 9.29 3.36 -0.59
C GLY A 45 9.64 4.63 0.16
N GLU A 46 10.83 5.17 -0.06
CA GLU A 46 11.32 6.40 0.58
C GLU A 46 11.95 7.30 -0.48
N GLY A 47 11.83 8.61 -0.31
CA GLY A 47 12.37 9.56 -1.26
C GLY A 47 11.78 10.95 -1.09
N SER A 48 11.78 11.73 -2.17
CA SER A 48 11.16 13.04 -2.20
C SER A 48 9.64 12.93 -2.14
N GLY A 49 8.98 13.93 -1.52
CA GLY A 49 7.52 13.96 -1.42
C GLY A 49 6.80 13.84 -2.77
N ALA A 50 7.39 14.34 -3.86
CA ALA A 50 6.84 14.19 -5.22
C ALA A 50 6.83 12.74 -5.70
N ASP A 51 7.93 12.01 -5.52
CA ASP A 51 8.04 10.62 -5.94
C ASP A 51 7.19 9.70 -5.08
N CYS A 52 7.15 9.94 -3.76
CA CYS A 52 6.25 9.21 -2.87
C CYS A 52 4.78 9.40 -3.25
N ARG A 53 4.35 10.59 -3.69
CA ARG A 53 2.96 10.82 -4.16
C ARG A 53 2.64 9.98 -5.40
N ARG A 54 3.53 9.97 -6.41
CA ARG A 54 3.36 9.15 -7.62
C ARG A 54 3.32 7.65 -7.27
N HIS A 55 4.22 7.23 -6.38
CA HIS A 55 4.30 5.85 -5.93
C HIS A 55 3.03 5.41 -5.18
N VAL A 56 2.53 6.25 -4.26
CA VAL A 56 1.27 6.02 -3.54
C VAL A 56 0.09 5.89 -4.50
N GLN A 57 -0.01 6.78 -5.50
CA GLN A 57 -1.08 6.72 -6.49
C GLN A 57 -1.04 5.39 -7.25
N LYS A 58 0.15 4.96 -7.70
CA LYS A 58 0.35 3.68 -8.37
C LYS A 58 -0.01 2.48 -7.48
N LEU A 59 0.46 2.48 -6.23
CA LEU A 59 0.18 1.40 -5.29
C LEU A 59 -1.30 1.31 -4.91
N ASN A 60 -1.97 2.44 -4.69
CA ASN A 60 -3.40 2.47 -4.42
C ASN A 60 -4.22 1.97 -5.61
N LEU A 61 -3.82 2.32 -6.83
CA LEU A 61 -4.48 1.82 -8.03
C LEU A 61 -4.29 0.30 -8.21
N LEU A 62 -3.08 -0.21 -7.94
CA LEU A 62 -2.81 -1.65 -7.94
C LEU A 62 -3.60 -2.37 -6.85
N GLN A 63 -3.67 -1.79 -5.66
CA GLN A 63 -4.40 -2.41 -4.56
C GLN A 63 -5.90 -2.38 -4.79
N ALA A 64 -6.47 -1.31 -5.36
CA ALA A 64 -7.88 -1.26 -5.72
C ALA A 64 -8.27 -2.43 -6.61
N ARG A 65 -7.46 -2.71 -7.65
CA ARG A 65 -7.63 -3.88 -8.52
C ARG A 65 -7.56 -5.22 -7.78
N LEU A 66 -6.67 -5.33 -6.78
CA LEU A 66 -6.55 -6.55 -5.98
C LEU A 66 -7.70 -6.70 -4.96
N SER A 67 -8.19 -5.59 -4.38
CA SER A 67 -9.31 -5.61 -3.44
C SER A 67 -10.66 -5.82 -4.11
N GLU A 68 -10.76 -5.50 -5.41
CA GLU A 68 -11.92 -5.82 -6.24
C GLU A 68 -11.97 -7.27 -6.70
N THR A 69 -11.12 -8.16 -6.18
CA THR A 69 -11.40 -9.59 -6.27
C THR A 69 -12.54 -9.91 -5.29
N PRO A 70 -13.74 -10.28 -5.78
CA PRO A 70 -14.67 -10.97 -4.92
C PRO A 70 -13.95 -12.24 -4.49
N LEU A 71 -14.16 -12.64 -3.24
CA LEU A 71 -13.90 -14.01 -2.81
C LEU A 71 -14.70 -14.96 -3.74
N ARG A 72 -14.09 -15.40 -4.83
CA ARG A 72 -14.39 -16.69 -5.45
C ARG A 72 -13.21 -17.60 -5.18
N GLN A 73 -13.36 -18.28 -4.06
CA GLN A 73 -12.65 -19.48 -3.69
C GLN A 73 -12.81 -20.55 -4.80
N SER A 74 -11.84 -21.46 -4.80
CA SER A 74 -11.89 -22.84 -5.33
C SER A 74 -11.28 -23.07 -6.72
N GLN A 75 -10.09 -23.68 -6.67
CA GLN A 75 -9.55 -24.73 -7.55
C GLN A 75 -9.83 -24.62 -9.06
N GLU A 76 -8.75 -24.41 -9.84
CA GLU A 76 -8.62 -25.08 -11.13
C GLU A 76 -7.38 -26.00 -11.02
N ALA A 77 -7.57 -27.09 -10.28
CA ALA A 77 -6.82 -28.31 -10.52
C ALA A 77 -7.43 -28.96 -11.76
N GLU A 78 -6.58 -29.39 -12.69
CA GLU A 78 -6.80 -30.36 -13.76
C GLU A 78 -8.16 -30.42 -14.49
N VAL A 79 -8.14 -29.98 -15.75
CA VAL A 79 -8.94 -30.56 -16.85
C VAL A 79 -8.18 -30.30 -18.15
N GLY A 80 -7.78 -31.25 -18.97
CA GLY A 80 -7.91 -32.70 -18.95
C GLY A 80 -7.19 -33.24 -20.18
N ALA A 81 -6.59 -34.43 -20.04
CA ALA A 81 -6.22 -35.26 -21.17
C ALA A 81 -7.49 -35.62 -21.99
N VAL A 82 -7.43 -35.41 -23.32
CA VAL A 82 -7.77 -36.30 -24.48
C VAL A 82 -9.01 -37.25 -24.37
N PRO A 83 -9.75 -37.68 -25.43
CA PRO A 83 -9.92 -37.26 -26.84
C PRO A 83 -11.41 -37.11 -27.29
N LEU A 84 -11.63 -36.72 -28.56
CA LEU A 84 -12.58 -37.38 -29.47
C LEU A 84 -11.85 -37.83 -30.72
#